data_AF-A0A7J2HHH0-F1
#
_entry.id   AF-A0A7J2HHH0-F1
#
_cell.length_a   1.000
_cell.length_b   1.000
_cell.length_c   1.000
_cell.angle_alpha   90.00
_cell.angle_beta   90.00
_cell.angle_gamma   90.00
#
_symmetry.space_group_name_H-M   'P 1'
#
loop_
_entity.id
_entity.type
_entity.pdbx_description
1 polymer ?
#
loop_
_entity_poly.entity_id
_entity_poly.type
_entity_poly.pdbx_seq_one_letter_code
_entity_poly.pdbx_strand_id
1 'polypeptide(L)'
;MSLSCTQAYAAIKYIFLEAVDSFEGLEADAMSVRERVRRELRAGLDDLDEGIREAASRYLRGELSLREYLDLRARLEAEKEKKVLENLRRFHSPKSGTRPR
;
A
#
# COMPACT_ATOMS: atom_id res chain seq x y z
N MET A 1 24.67 10.69 2.08
CA MET A 1 23.47 11.18 2.80
C MET A 1 22.42 10.09 2.69
N SER A 2 22.26 9.27 3.72
CA SER A 2 21.21 8.26 3.78
C SER A 2 19.90 8.97 4.10
N LEU A 3 18.94 8.92 3.17
CA LEU A 3 17.53 9.23 3.47
C LEU A 3 17.18 8.41 4.71
N SER A 4 16.73 9.06 5.79
CA SER A 4 16.23 8.32 6.94
C SER A 4 15.08 7.42 6.45
N CYS A 5 14.94 6.22 7.00
CA CYS A 5 13.90 5.27 6.62
C CYS A 5 12.50 5.93 6.56
N THR A 6 12.26 6.91 7.43
CA THR A 6 11.06 7.77 7.46
C THR A 6 10.86 8.61 6.20
N GLN A 7 11.95 9.14 5.63
CA GLN A 7 11.95 9.98 4.43
C GLN A 7 11.73 9.15 3.15
N ALA A 8 12.26 7.92 3.11
CA ALA A 8 11.96 6.96 2.06
C ALA A 8 10.49 6.48 2.11
N TYR A 9 9.97 6.20 3.31
CA TYR A 9 8.57 5.84 3.51
C TYR A 9 7.62 6.97 3.10
N ALA A 10 7.93 8.21 3.47
CA ALA A 10 7.16 9.38 3.05
C ALA A 10 7.17 9.54 1.52
N ALA A 11 8.32 9.34 0.87
CA ALA A 11 8.43 9.41 -0.59
C ALA A 11 7.60 8.32 -1.29
N ILE A 12 7.67 7.06 -0.84
CA ILE A 12 6.87 5.96 -1.40
C ILE A 12 5.38 6.19 -1.18
N LYS A 13 5.00 6.67 0.01
CA LYS A 13 3.60 7.01 0.35
C LYS A 13 3.08 8.15 -0.52
N TYR A 14 3.91 9.16 -0.79
CA TYR A 14 3.58 10.29 -1.65
C TYR A 14 3.41 9.85 -3.11
N ILE A 15 4.33 9.05 -3.65
CA ILE A 15 4.23 8.50 -5.01
C ILE A 15 2.97 7.62 -5.17
N PHE A 16 2.67 6.78 -4.18
CA PHE A 16 1.48 5.91 -4.23
C PHE A 16 0.18 6.71 -4.13
N LEU A 17 0.12 7.74 -3.29
CA LEU A 17 -1.05 8.62 -3.17
C LEU A 17 -1.22 9.48 -4.42
N GLU A 18 -0.15 10.09 -4.95
CA GLU A 18 -0.20 10.87 -6.19
C GLU A 18 -0.63 10.01 -7.38
N ALA A 19 -0.19 8.76 -7.49
CA ALA A 19 -0.62 7.86 -8.56
C ALA A 19 -2.12 7.51 -8.47
N VAL A 20 -2.67 7.43 -7.25
CA VAL A 20 -4.10 7.17 -7.01
C VAL A 20 -4.95 8.43 -7.23
N ASP A 21 -4.42 9.60 -6.90
CA ASP A 21 -5.08 10.90 -7.03
C ASP A 21 -4.99 11.45 -8.46
N SER A 22 -3.95 11.12 -9.24
CA SER A 22 -3.82 11.49 -10.67
C SER A 22 -4.93 10.92 -11.57
N PHE A 23 -5.76 10.02 -11.04
CA PHE A 23 -6.95 9.50 -11.72
C PHE A 23 -8.22 10.37 -11.52
N GLU A 24 -8.15 11.57 -10.91
CA GLU A 24 -9.29 12.46 -10.56
C GLU A 24 -10.03 13.17 -11.72
N GLY A 25 -9.95 12.70 -12.96
CA GLY A 25 -10.39 13.50 -14.12
C GLY A 25 -11.43 12.92 -15.09
N LEU A 26 -12.07 11.76 -14.85
CA LEU A 26 -12.89 11.09 -15.89
C LEU A 26 -14.26 10.57 -15.40
N GLU A 27 -15.25 10.71 -16.28
CA GLU A 27 -16.72 10.60 -16.14
C GLU A 27 -17.29 9.37 -15.37
N ALA A 28 -18.59 9.39 -15.06
CA ALA A 28 -19.29 8.47 -14.15
C ALA A 28 -19.10 6.95 -14.42
N ASP A 29 -18.90 6.52 -15.67
CA ASP A 29 -18.54 5.12 -16.00
C ASP A 29 -17.06 4.81 -15.74
N ALA A 30 -16.18 5.79 -15.93
CA ALA A 30 -14.77 5.70 -15.56
C ALA A 30 -14.58 5.75 -14.04
N MET A 31 -15.46 6.44 -13.29
CA MET A 31 -15.48 6.39 -11.83
C MET A 31 -15.68 4.97 -11.29
N SER A 32 -16.55 4.17 -11.89
CA SER A 32 -16.76 2.76 -11.54
C SER A 32 -15.50 1.90 -11.77
N VAL A 33 -14.87 2.04 -12.94
CA VAL A 33 -13.62 1.32 -13.27
C VAL A 33 -12.48 1.78 -12.39
N ARG A 34 -12.36 3.08 -12.12
CA ARG A 34 -11.35 3.67 -11.24
C ARG A 34 -11.49 3.17 -9.80
N GLU A 35 -12.71 3.16 -9.25
CA GLU A 35 -12.97 2.68 -7.89
C GLU A 35 -12.61 1.21 -7.76
N ARG A 36 -12.92 0.42 -8.80
CA ARG A 36 -12.52 -1.00 -8.88
C ARG A 36 -11.00 -1.16 -8.93
N VAL A 37 -10.30 -0.37 -9.75
CA VAL A 37 -8.83 -0.38 -9.81
C VAL A 37 -8.23 -0.03 -8.46
N ARG A 38 -8.73 1.03 -7.83
CA ARG A 38 -8.32 1.48 -6.50
C ARG A 38 -8.55 0.41 -5.44
N ARG A 39 -9.71 -0.26 -5.45
CA ARG A 39 -10.04 -1.35 -4.52
C ARG A 39 -9.12 -2.55 -4.70
N GLU A 40 -8.88 -2.98 -5.93
CA GLU A 40 -7.99 -4.12 -6.21
C GLU A 40 -6.52 -3.78 -5.86
N LEU A 41 -6.06 -2.55 -6.09
CA LEU A 41 -4.72 -2.10 -5.67
C LEU A 41 -4.55 -1.99 -4.16
N ARG A 42 -5.61 -1.59 -3.44
CA ARG A 42 -5.62 -1.48 -1.97
C ARG A 42 -5.95 -2.77 -1.23
N ALA A 43 -6.32 -3.83 -1.95
CA ALA A 43 -6.75 -5.08 -1.33
C ALA A 43 -5.70 -5.64 -0.36
N GLY A 44 -6.08 -5.75 0.92
CA GLY A 44 -5.24 -6.25 2.01
C GLY A 44 -4.15 -5.28 2.49
N LEU A 45 -4.12 -4.03 2.00
CA LEU A 45 -3.22 -3.00 2.53
C LEU A 45 -3.78 -2.34 3.79
N ASP A 46 -5.10 -2.23 3.92
CA ASP A 46 -5.76 -1.58 5.06
C ASP A 46 -5.47 -2.33 6.39
N ASP A 47 -5.45 -3.66 6.36
CA ASP A 47 -5.11 -4.49 7.53
C ASP A 47 -3.65 -4.28 7.96
N LEU A 48 -2.74 -4.13 7.00
CA LEU A 48 -1.33 -3.85 7.28
C LEU A 48 -1.15 -2.43 7.82
N ASP A 49 -1.90 -1.46 7.30
CA ASP A 49 -1.92 -0.08 7.80
C ASP A 49 -2.53 0.03 9.20
N GLU A 50 -3.53 -0.79 9.54
CA GLU A 50 -4.02 -0.93 10.90
C GLU A 50 -2.96 -1.58 11.80
N GLY A 51 -2.32 -2.67 11.37
CA GLY A 51 -1.26 -3.33 12.14
C GLY A 51 -0.09 -2.40 12.47
N ILE A 52 0.32 -1.54 11.53
CA ILE A 52 1.37 -0.53 11.77
C ILE A 52 0.91 0.52 12.80
N ARG A 53 -0.34 0.97 12.73
CA ARG A 53 -0.93 1.90 13.71
C ARG A 53 -1.06 1.27 15.09
N GLU A 54 -1.43 0.00 15.16
CA GLU A 54 -1.51 -0.76 16.40
C GLU A 54 -0.12 -0.94 17.01
N ALA A 55 0.90 -1.32 16.23
CA ALA A 55 2.28 -1.44 16.70
C ALA A 55 2.79 -0.13 17.31
N ALA A 56 2.50 1.01 16.68
CA ALA A 56 2.83 2.32 17.22
C ALA A 56 2.08 2.62 18.53
N SER A 57 0.78 2.29 18.59
CA SER A 57 -0.04 2.50 19.79
C SER A 57 0.47 1.65 20.96
N ARG A 58 0.81 0.38 20.72
CA ARG A 58 1.37 -0.53 21.72
C ARG A 58 2.71 -0.05 22.25
N TYR A 59 3.58 0.46 21.38
CA TYR A 59 4.84 1.11 21.79
C TYR A 59 4.60 2.33 22.68
N LEU A 60 3.69 3.23 22.28
CA LEU A 60 3.37 4.43 23.06
C LEU A 60 2.75 4.12 24.43
N ARG A 61 2.02 3.00 24.55
CA ARG A 61 1.50 2.50 25.83
C ARG A 61 2.56 1.77 26.68
N GLY A 62 3.77 1.59 26.16
CA GLY A 62 4.85 0.86 26.84
C GLY A 62 4.70 -0.67 26.82
N GLU A 63 3.80 -1.21 25.99
CA GLU A 63 3.57 -2.66 25.83
C GLU A 63 4.61 -3.32 24.92
N LEU A 64 5.37 -2.53 24.16
CA LEU A 64 6.50 -2.95 23.36
C LEU A 64 7.72 -2.12 23.75
N SER A 65 8.88 -2.77 23.86
CA SER A 65 10.15 -2.05 23.84
C SER A 65 10.36 -1.38 22.48
N LEU A 66 11.24 -0.37 22.43
CA LEU A 66 11.62 0.27 21.17
C LEU A 66 12.11 -0.75 20.14
N ARG A 67 12.87 -1.76 20.57
CA ARG A 67 13.38 -2.79 19.66
C ARG A 67 12.28 -3.67 19.09
N GLU A 68 11.37 -4.15 19.93
CA GLU A 68 10.23 -4.97 19.49
C GLU A 68 9.30 -4.18 18.56
N TYR A 69 9.09 -2.89 18.85
CA TYR A 69 8.35 -2.00 17.96
C TYR A 69 9.01 -1.88 16.58
N LEU A 70 10.31 -1.60 16.52
CA LEU A 70 11.04 -1.45 15.26
C LEU A 70 11.05 -2.76 14.46
N ASP A 71 11.28 -3.89 15.12
CA ASP A 71 11.27 -5.22 14.47
C ASP A 71 9.88 -5.56 13.91
N LEU A 72 8.81 -5.32 14.68
CA LEU A 72 7.44 -5.53 14.23
C LEU A 72 7.08 -4.61 13.07
N ARG A 73 7.40 -3.32 13.18
CA ARG A 73 7.12 -2.32 12.15
C ARG A 73 7.86 -2.64 10.85
N ALA A 74 9.13 -3.01 10.92
CA ALA A 74 9.92 -3.37 9.73
C ALA A 74 9.31 -4.58 8.99
N ARG A 75 8.84 -5.60 9.74
CA ARG A 75 8.15 -6.76 9.14
C ARG A 75 6.86 -6.36 8.44
N LEU A 76 6.01 -5.57 9.10
CA LEU A 76 4.74 -5.12 8.53
C LEU A 76 4.94 -4.23 7.29
N GLU A 77 5.92 -3.33 7.31
CA GLU A 77 6.25 -2.50 6.15
C GLU A 77 6.79 -3.32 4.98
N ALA A 78 7.63 -4.33 5.23
CA ALA A 78 8.11 -5.24 4.20
C ALA A 78 6.98 -6.11 3.60
N GLU A 79 6.05 -6.58 4.43
CA GLU A 79 4.84 -7.27 3.96
C GLU A 79 3.96 -6.36 3.11
N LYS A 80 3.81 -5.08 3.50
CA LYS A 80 3.08 -4.08 2.73
C LYS A 80 3.70 -3.85 1.36
N GLU A 81 5.02 -3.71 1.28
CA GLU A 81 5.73 -3.57 0.00
C GLU A 81 5.49 -4.80 -0.91
N LYS A 82 5.66 -6.00 -0.35
CA LYS A 82 5.38 -7.25 -1.07
C LYS A 82 3.94 -7.28 -1.60
N LYS A 83 2.97 -6.88 -0.77
CA LYS A 83 1.56 -6.87 -1.13
C LYS A 83 1.24 -5.86 -2.23
N VAL A 84 1.82 -4.66 -2.17
CA VAL A 84 1.70 -3.65 -3.24
C VAL A 84 2.22 -4.23 -4.57
N LEU A 85 3.39 -4.86 -4.57
CA LEU A 85 3.94 -5.49 -5.77
C LEU A 85 3.06 -6.63 -6.29
N GLU A 86 2.51 -7.46 -5.41
CA GLU A 86 1.54 -8.51 -5.79
C GLU A 86 0.29 -7.93 -6.44
N ASN A 87 -0.29 -6.87 -5.85
CA ASN A 87 -1.49 -6.21 -6.37
C ASN A 87 -1.21 -5.59 -7.74
N LEU A 88 -0.07 -4.91 -7.91
CA LEU A 88 0.36 -4.35 -9.20
C LEU A 88 0.58 -5.44 -10.27
N ARG A 89 1.23 -6.56 -9.93
CA ARG A 89 1.43 -7.67 -10.87
C ARG A 89 0.12 -8.29 -11.34
N ARG A 90 -0.87 -8.41 -10.45
CA ARG A 90 -2.21 -8.90 -10.82
C ARG A 90 -2.91 -7.96 -11.80
N PHE A 91 -2.65 -6.66 -11.71
CA PHE A 91 -3.12 -5.67 -12.67
C PHE A 91 -2.45 -5.75 -14.04
N HIS A 92 -1.14 -5.93 -14.07
CA HIS A 92 -0.36 -5.96 -15.31
C HIS A 92 -0.32 -7.32 -16.00
N SER A 93 -0.73 -8.40 -15.33
CA SER A 93 -0.87 -9.71 -15.96
C SER A 93 -2.06 -9.67 -16.93
N PRO A 94 -1.87 -9.83 -18.26
CA PRO A 94 -3.00 -9.96 -19.16
C PRO A 94 -3.83 -11.15 -18.69
N LYS A 95 -5.13 -10.94 -18.48
CA LYS A 95 -6.06 -12.06 -18.35
C LYS A 95 -5.93 -12.86 -19.65
N SER A 96 -5.22 -13.98 -19.61
CA SER A 96 -5.08 -14.90 -20.72
C SER A 96 -6.45 -15.48 -21.06
N GLY A 97 -7.24 -14.77 -21.85
CA GLY A 97 -8.62 -15.16 -22.08
C GLY A 97 -9.51 -14.11 -22.74
N THR A 98 -9.06 -13.45 -23.80
CA THR A 98 -9.95 -12.99 -24.88
C THR A 98 -9.11 -12.66 -26.10
N ARG A 99 -8.91 -13.66 -26.96
CA ARG A 99 -8.47 -13.43 -28.35
C ARG A 99 -9.75 -13.18 -29.15
N PRO A 100 -9.97 -11.99 -29.73
CA PRO A 100 -11.06 -11.80 -30.68
C PRO A 100 -10.78 -12.70 -31.89
N ARG A 101 -11.81 -13.43 -32.35
CA ARG A 101 -11.80 -14.13 -33.64
C ARG A 101 -11.89 -13.12 -34.77
#